data_AF-A0A7V9PEI5-F1
#
_entry.id   AF-A0A7V9PEI5-F1
#
_cell.length_a   1.000
_cell.length_b   1.000
_cell.length_c   1.000
_cell.angle_alpha   90.00
_cell.angle_beta   90.00
_cell.angle_gamma   90.00
#
_symmetry.space_group_name_H-M   'P 1'
#
loop_
_entity.id
_entity.type
_entity.pdbx_description
1 polymer ?
#
loop_
_entity_poly.entity_id
_entity_poly.type
_entity_poly.pdbx_seq_one_letter_code
_entity_poly.pdbx_strand_id
1 'polypeptide(L)'
;MGSATAWHLARRGRSVALLERFGAGHTRGSSHGGTRIFRLAYVDGVYVHLARAAQRGWRELEEDVGETLLDVTGGVDHGAPESIAALAAALTGAG
;
A
#
# COMPACT_ATOMS: atom_id res chain seq x y z
N MET A 1 4.08 -1.75 8.23
CA MET A 1 3.76 -3.17 8.52
C MET A 1 3.37 -3.40 9.98
N GLY A 2 4.26 -3.18 10.95
CA GLY A 2 3.94 -3.40 12.38
C GLY A 2 2.77 -2.57 12.91
N SER A 3 2.76 -1.26 12.62
CA SER A 3 1.66 -0.35 12.98
C SER A 3 0.31 -0.76 12.38
N ALA A 4 0.27 -1.07 11.07
CA ALA A 4 -0.93 -1.54 10.40
C ALA A 4 -1.47 -2.85 11.01
N THR A 5 -0.58 -3.77 11.38
CA THR A 5 -0.95 -5.02 12.05
C THR A 5 -1.57 -4.74 13.42
N ALA A 6 -0.94 -3.88 14.22
CA ALA A 6 -1.43 -3.51 15.54
C ALA A 6 -2.80 -2.81 15.46
N TRP A 7 -2.98 -1.89 14.51
CA TRP A 7 -4.25 -1.21 14.26
C TRP A 7 -5.37 -2.21 13.91
N HIS A 8 -5.15 -3.11 12.96
CA HIS A 8 -6.16 -4.12 12.61
C HIS A 8 -6.50 -5.07 13.75
N LEU A 9 -5.53 -5.46 14.58
CA LEU A 9 -5.77 -6.33 15.75
C LEU A 9 -6.52 -5.58 16.86
N ALA A 10 -6.15 -4.33 17.14
CA ALA A 10 -6.81 -3.49 18.13
C ALA A 10 -8.28 -3.23 17.75
N ARG A 11 -8.56 -2.94 16.47
CA ARG A 11 -9.93 -2.80 15.93
C ARG A 11 -10.80 -4.05 16.13
N ARG A 12 -10.18 -5.23 16.21
CA ARG A 12 -10.86 -6.50 16.51
C ARG A 12 -10.98 -6.79 18.02
N GLY A 13 -10.77 -5.79 18.87
CA GLY A 13 -10.90 -5.89 20.32
C GLY A 13 -9.78 -6.69 20.99
N ARG A 14 -8.63 -6.86 20.34
CA ARG A 14 -7.48 -7.56 20.92
C ARG A 14 -6.60 -6.60 21.71
N SER A 15 -6.08 -7.07 22.85
CA SER A 15 -4.98 -6.40 23.54
C SER A 15 -3.69 -6.60 22.74
N VAL A 16 -3.00 -5.52 22.39
CA VAL A 16 -1.82 -5.53 21.51
C VAL A 16 -0.72 -4.67 22.12
N ALA A 17 0.51 -5.20 22.15
CA ALA A 17 1.71 -4.42 22.43
C ALA A 17 2.52 -4.27 21.13
N LEU A 18 2.83 -3.02 20.76
CA LEU A 18 3.74 -2.69 19.66
C LEU A 18 5.04 -2.14 20.26
N LEU A 19 6.16 -2.82 20.03
CA LEU A 19 7.47 -2.43 20.53
C LEU A 19 8.31 -1.88 19.36
N GLU A 20 8.80 -0.66 19.52
CA GLU A 20 9.71 0.00 18.59
C GLU A 20 11.04 0.28 19.31
N ARG A 21 12.16 -0.05 18.66
CA ARG A 21 13.50 0.16 19.22
C ARG A 21 13.85 1.64 19.32
N PHE A 22 13.38 2.43 18.36
CA PHE A 22 13.60 3.87 18.26
C PHE A 22 12.35 4.62 18.74
N GLY A 23 11.84 5.57 17.94
CA GLY A 23 10.57 6.26 18.20
C GLY A 23 9.69 6.26 16.95
N ALA A 24 8.41 6.59 17.10
CA ALA A 24 7.50 6.71 15.97
C ALA A 24 8.03 7.72 14.93
N GLY A 25 7.97 7.36 13.65
CA GLY A 25 8.42 8.23 12.56
C GLY A 25 9.95 8.38 12.42
N HIS A 26 10.76 7.58 13.11
CA HIS A 26 12.22 7.64 13.00
C HIS A 26 12.73 7.44 11.56
N THR A 27 13.92 7.99 11.25
CA THR A 27 14.55 7.92 9.92
C THR A 27 15.52 6.75 9.74
N ARG A 28 15.52 5.80 10.66
CA ARG A 28 16.50 4.68 10.73
C ARG A 28 15.98 3.38 10.10
N GLY A 29 15.00 3.47 9.20
CA GLY A 29 14.33 2.33 8.56
C GLY A 29 13.81 2.68 7.17
N SER A 30 13.02 1.80 6.54
CA SER A 30 12.58 1.96 5.15
C SER A 30 11.34 2.84 4.95
N SER A 31 10.74 3.35 6.04
CA SER A 31 9.50 4.13 6.02
C SER A 31 9.69 5.65 5.95
N HIS A 32 10.93 6.15 6.05
CA HIS A 32 11.20 7.60 6.14
C HIS A 32 10.93 8.37 4.84
N GLY A 33 10.89 9.70 4.89
CA GLY A 33 10.60 10.54 3.71
C GLY A 33 9.11 10.81 3.56
N GLY A 34 8.76 11.83 2.78
CA GLY A 34 7.40 12.41 2.79
C GLY A 34 6.33 11.62 2.03
N THR A 35 6.71 10.84 1.00
CA THR A 35 5.74 10.20 0.10
C THR A 35 6.20 8.81 -0.36
N ARG A 36 5.26 8.01 -0.89
CA ARG A 36 5.51 6.71 -1.54
C ARG A 36 4.58 6.54 -2.75
N ILE A 37 5.07 5.86 -3.79
CA ILE A 37 4.24 5.48 -4.93
C ILE A 37 3.26 4.39 -4.50
N PHE A 38 1.99 4.62 -4.82
CA PHE A 38 0.97 3.59 -4.84
C PHE A 38 0.68 3.21 -6.30
N ARG A 39 0.81 1.92 -6.66
CA ARG A 39 0.56 1.45 -8.03
C ARG A 39 -0.18 0.12 -8.05
N LEU A 40 -1.01 -0.06 -9.07
CA LEU A 40 -1.67 -1.32 -9.37
C LEU A 40 -0.87 -2.18 -10.36
N ALA A 41 -0.06 -1.56 -11.22
CA ALA A 41 0.67 -2.25 -12.30
C ALA A 41 1.77 -3.17 -11.76
N TYR A 42 1.56 -4.48 -11.91
CA TYR A 42 2.53 -5.54 -11.64
C TYR A 42 2.36 -6.64 -12.68
N VAL A 43 3.46 -7.29 -13.08
CA VAL A 43 3.42 -8.40 -14.05
C VAL A 43 2.78 -9.65 -13.43
N ASP A 44 2.99 -9.85 -12.13
CA ASP A 44 2.36 -10.92 -11.37
C ASP A 44 1.00 -10.45 -10.83
N GLY A 45 -0.07 -11.12 -11.27
CA GLY A 45 -1.44 -10.84 -10.87
C GLY A 45 -1.69 -10.93 -9.35
N VAL A 46 -0.88 -11.69 -8.60
CA VAL A 46 -0.95 -11.74 -7.13
C VAL A 46 -0.73 -10.35 -6.54
N TYR A 47 0.25 -9.61 -7.06
CA TYR A 47 0.53 -8.26 -6.59
C TYR A 47 -0.52 -7.24 -7.03
N VAL A 48 -1.16 -7.44 -8.18
CA VAL A 48 -2.31 -6.62 -8.60
C VAL A 48 -3.47 -6.79 -7.62
N HIS A 49 -3.78 -8.03 -7.24
CA HIS A 49 -4.82 -8.32 -6.26
C HIS A 49 -4.50 -7.73 -4.88
N LEU A 50 -3.26 -7.90 -4.41
CA LEU A 50 -2.79 -7.32 -3.15
C LEU A 50 -2.84 -5.79 -3.16
N ALA A 51 -2.44 -5.15 -4.27
CA ALA A 51 -2.51 -3.70 -4.42
C ALA A 51 -3.96 -3.20 -4.36
N ARG A 52 -4.91 -3.88 -5.01
CA ARG A 52 -6.35 -3.55 -4.90
C ARG A 52 -6.88 -3.72 -3.47
N ALA A 53 -6.45 -4.76 -2.76
CA ALA A 53 -6.81 -4.94 -1.36
C ALA A 53 -6.23 -3.83 -0.48
N ALA A 54 -4.97 -3.45 -0.72
CA ALA A 54 -4.32 -2.34 -0.04
C ALA A 54 -5.01 -0.99 -0.33
N GLN A 55 -5.51 -0.78 -1.56
CA GLN A 55 -6.28 0.42 -1.91
C GLN A 55 -7.52 0.58 -1.02
N ARG A 56 -8.25 -0.52 -0.79
CA ARG A 56 -9.41 -0.51 0.13
C ARG A 56 -8.97 -0.22 1.56
N GLY A 57 -7.87 -0.81 2.02
CA GLY A 57 -7.31 -0.53 3.35
C GLY A 57 -6.89 0.92 3.53
N TRP A 58 -6.35 1.57 2.49
CA TRP A 58 -6.08 3.00 2.52
C TRP A 58 -7.35 3.84 2.67
N ARG A 59 -8.42 3.51 1.93
CA ARG A 59 -9.71 4.21 2.07
C ARG A 59 -10.34 4.02 3.46
N GLU A 60 -10.31 2.80 4.00
CA GLU A 60 -10.78 2.54 5.38
C GLU A 60 -9.97 3.37 6.40
N LEU A 61 -8.65 3.48 6.22
CA LEU A 61 -7.82 4.27 7.11
C LEU A 61 -8.15 5.78 7.01
N GLU A 62 -8.34 6.31 5.80
CA GLU A 62 -8.75 7.71 5.58
C GLU A 62 -10.09 8.01 6.26
N GLU A 63 -11.06 7.10 6.17
CA GLU A 63 -12.35 7.21 6.86
C GLU A 63 -12.20 7.22 8.38
N ASP A 64 -11.35 6.35 8.93
CA ASP A 64 -11.06 6.25 10.37
C ASP A 64 -10.43 7.53 10.94
N VAL A 65 -9.52 8.17 10.19
CA VAL A 65 -8.76 9.35 10.67
C VAL A 65 -9.35 10.68 10.22
N GLY A 66 -10.24 10.69 9.22
CA GLY A 66 -10.85 11.91 8.67
C GLY A 66 -9.88 12.77 7.86
N GLU A 67 -8.82 12.17 7.31
CA GLU A 67 -7.79 12.86 6.53
C GLU A 67 -7.55 12.14 5.20
N THR A 68 -7.21 12.89 4.15
CA THR A 68 -6.73 12.31 2.88
C THR A 68 -5.29 11.84 3.05
N LEU A 69 -5.04 10.56 2.81
CA LEU A 69 -3.73 9.91 2.94
C LEU A 69 -3.20 9.37 1.60
N LEU A 70 -4.10 9.07 0.65
CA LEU A 70 -3.77 8.55 -0.67
C LEU A 70 -4.25 9.48 -1.78
N ASP A 71 -3.32 10.29 -2.27
CA ASP A 71 -3.48 11.08 -3.50
C ASP A 71 -3.37 10.18 -4.74
N VAL A 72 -4.44 10.09 -5.53
CA VAL A 72 -4.45 9.33 -6.79
C VAL A 72 -4.00 10.24 -7.92
N THR A 73 -2.70 10.29 -8.14
CA THR A 73 -2.07 11.13 -9.17
C THR A 73 -1.91 10.45 -10.53
N GLY A 74 -2.19 9.15 -10.60
CA GLY A 74 -1.91 8.32 -11.77
C GLY A 74 -0.48 7.74 -11.75
N GLY A 75 -0.11 7.05 -12.82
CA GLY A 75 1.22 6.47 -12.99
C GLY A 75 1.54 6.28 -14.47
N VAL A 76 2.83 6.32 -14.79
CA VAL A 76 3.34 6.13 -16.16
C VAL A 76 4.37 5.02 -16.14
N ASP A 77 4.06 3.92 -16.83
CA ASP A 77 5.02 2.86 -17.15
C ASP A 77 5.49 3.04 -18.60
N HIS A 78 6.80 3.02 -18.83
CA HIS A 78 7.40 3.15 -20.16
C HIS A 78 8.57 2.19 -20.32
N GLY A 79 8.86 1.77 -21.55
CA GLY A 79 9.94 0.83 -21.83
C GLY A 79 9.65 -0.04 -23.05
N ALA A 80 10.26 -1.23 -23.07
CA ALA A 80 10.11 -2.17 -24.17
C ALA A 80 8.62 -2.60 -24.33
N PRO A 81 8.09 -2.68 -25.56
CA PRO A 81 6.68 -2.98 -25.80
C PRO A 81 6.19 -4.26 -25.11
N GLU A 82 7.01 -5.31 -25.09
CA GLU A 82 6.72 -6.59 -24.44
C GLU A 82 6.54 -6.46 -22.92
N SER A 83 7.33 -5.61 -22.27
CA SER A 83 7.23 -5.36 -20.84
C SER A 83 5.96 -4.60 -20.48
N ILE A 84 5.60 -3.60 -21.29
CA ILE A 84 4.36 -2.84 -21.11
C ILE A 84 3.14 -3.71 -21.40
N ALA A 85 3.19 -4.54 -22.45
CA ALA A 85 2.12 -5.48 -22.77
C ALA A 85 1.88 -6.50 -21.64
N ALA A 86 2.95 -7.00 -21.00
CA ALA A 86 2.84 -7.91 -19.86
C ALA A 86 2.17 -7.24 -18.64
N LEU A 87 2.56 -6.00 -18.32
CA LEU A 87 1.92 -5.23 -17.24
C LEU A 87 0.43 -4.98 -17.53
N ALA A 88 0.11 -4.56 -18.76
CA ALA A 88 -1.26 -4.30 -19.18
C ALA A 88 -2.12 -5.58 -19.11
N ALA A 89 -1.61 -6.70 -19.61
CA ALA A 89 -2.31 -7.99 -19.56
C ALA A 89 -2.61 -8.43 -18.12
N ALA A 90 -1.63 -8.29 -17.21
CA ALA A 90 -1.82 -8.62 -15.80
C ALA A 90 -2.84 -7.71 -15.10
N LEU A 91 -2.84 -6.41 -15.43
CA LEU A 91 -3.82 -5.45 -14.91
C LEU A 91 -5.24 -5.75 -15.37
N THR A 92 -5.43 -6.00 -16.67
CA THR A 92 -6.75 -6.30 -17.25
C THR A 92 -7.26 -7.68 -16.82
N GLY A 93 -6.37 -8.66 -16.66
CA GLY A 93 -6.73 -10.02 -16.22
C GLY A 93 -7.15 -10.11 -14.74
N ALA A 94 -6.80 -9.12 -13.91
CA ALA A 94 -7.09 -9.12 -12.48
C ALA A 94 -8.48 -8.58 -12.09
N GLY A 95 -9.36 -8.30 -13.06
CA GLY A 95 -10.75 -7.84 -12.85
C GLY A 95 -10.91 -6.33 -12.94
#